data_AF-A0A257RE05-F1
#
_entry.id   AF-A0A257RE05-F1
#
_cell.length_a   1.000
_cell.length_b   1.000
_cell.length_c   1.000
_cell.angle_alpha   90.00
_cell.angle_beta   90.00
_cell.angle_gamma   90.00
#
_symmetry.space_group_name_H-M   'P 1'
#
loop_
_entity.id
_entity.type
_entity.pdbx_description
1 polymer ?
#
loop_
_entity_poly.entity_id
_entity_poly.type
_entity_poly.pdbx_seq_one_letter_code
_entity_poly.pdbx_strand_id
1 'polypeptide(L)'
;MTQTVETDVPARLDRLPWARFHWLVVCALGVTWILDGLEVTMVGSLSGAIAKSPSMHLSSADVGALGSAYVAGAVLGALFFGWLTDRLGRKKLFTITLLVYLTATIASGLAWSFTSLLVFRFITGTGIGGEYSAINATIQELIPARMRGFTDLVINGSYWIGAALG
;
A
#
# COMPACT_ATOMS: atom_id res chain seq x y z
N MET A 1 33.65 -19.41 -21.47
CA MET A 1 32.27 -19.48 -21.99
C MET A 1 31.34 -19.80 -20.83
N THR A 2 30.74 -18.79 -20.21
CA THR A 2 29.78 -18.96 -19.13
C THR A 2 28.43 -19.34 -19.74
N GLN A 3 28.02 -20.60 -19.61
CA GLN A 3 26.68 -21.02 -20.02
C GLN A 3 25.66 -20.41 -19.04
N THR A 4 24.94 -19.40 -19.50
CA THR A 4 23.74 -18.90 -18.82
C THR A 4 22.64 -19.96 -18.97
N VAL A 5 22.30 -20.64 -17.88
CA VAL A 5 21.15 -21.54 -17.83
C VAL A 5 19.90 -20.66 -17.77
N GLU A 6 19.21 -20.48 -18.90
CA GLU A 6 17.88 -19.85 -18.93
C GLU A 6 16.87 -20.80 -18.30
N THR A 7 16.52 -20.55 -17.03
CA THR A 7 15.42 -21.24 -16.36
C THR A 7 14.13 -20.43 -16.51
N ASP A 8 13.10 -21.03 -17.10
CA ASP A 8 11.75 -20.48 -17.16
C ASP A 8 11.06 -20.62 -15.79
N VAL A 9 11.44 -19.75 -14.85
CA VAL A 9 10.88 -19.66 -13.49
C VAL A 9 9.36 -19.45 -13.51
N PRO A 10 8.78 -18.59 -14.37
CA PRO A 10 7.33 -18.41 -14.48
C PRO A 10 6.59 -19.70 -14.85
N ALA A 11 7.05 -20.43 -15.87
CA ALA A 11 6.38 -21.68 -16.28
C ALA A 11 6.44 -22.77 -15.20
N ARG A 12 7.47 -22.77 -14.35
CA ARG A 12 7.55 -23.68 -13.20
C ARG A 12 6.59 -23.26 -12.09
N LEU A 13 6.49 -21.96 -11.78
CA LEU A 13 5.53 -21.44 -10.80
C LEU A 13 4.08 -21.75 -11.19
N ASP A 14 3.73 -21.58 -12.47
CA ASP A 14 2.36 -21.88 -12.96
C ASP A 14 1.98 -23.37 -12.85
N ARG A 15 2.97 -24.27 -12.94
CA ARG A 15 2.78 -25.73 -12.81
C ARG A 15 2.74 -26.22 -11.36
N LEU A 16 3.12 -25.39 -10.38
CA LEU A 16 3.12 -25.81 -9.00
C LEU A 16 1.67 -25.95 -8.46
N PRO A 17 1.39 -27.01 -7.68
CA PRO A 17 0.18 -27.06 -6.89
C PRO A 17 0.21 -25.95 -5.84
N TRP A 18 -0.97 -25.58 -5.35
CA TRP A 18 -1.06 -24.57 -4.30
C TRP A 18 -0.24 -25.02 -3.08
N ALA A 19 0.62 -24.13 -2.60
CA ALA A 19 1.64 -24.45 -1.61
C ALA A 19 1.66 -23.38 -0.52
N ARG A 20 2.32 -23.68 0.61
CA ARG A 20 2.44 -22.76 1.75
C ARG A 20 3.00 -21.38 1.36
N PHE A 21 3.86 -21.33 0.35
CA PHE A 21 4.38 -20.09 -0.21
C PHE A 21 3.27 -19.17 -0.75
N HIS A 22 2.31 -19.71 -1.51
CA HIS A 22 1.20 -18.93 -2.06
C HIS A 22 0.31 -18.37 -0.94
N TRP A 23 0.05 -19.16 0.11
CA TRP A 23 -0.65 -18.68 1.30
C TRP A 23 0.10 -17.53 2.00
N LEU A 24 1.43 -17.63 2.10
CA LEU A 24 2.23 -16.55 2.68
C LEU A 24 2.13 -15.26 1.86
N VAL A 25 2.15 -15.35 0.53
CA VAL A 25 1.94 -14.19 -0.36
C VAL A 25 0.53 -13.62 -0.16
N VAL A 26 -0.51 -14.45 -0.17
CA VAL A 26 -1.90 -13.99 0.02
C VAL A 26 -2.09 -13.32 1.38
N CYS A 27 -1.56 -13.91 2.45
CA CYS A 27 -1.66 -13.32 3.79
C CYS A 27 -0.87 -12.02 3.90
N ALA A 28 0.35 -11.95 3.35
CA ALA A 28 1.16 -10.73 3.39
C ALA A 28 0.48 -9.58 2.64
N LEU A 29 -0.01 -9.85 1.43
CA LEU A 29 -0.71 -8.86 0.62
C LEU A 29 -2.07 -8.47 1.23
N GLY A 30 -2.82 -9.44 1.74
CA GLY A 30 -4.12 -9.18 2.38
C GLY A 30 -4.01 -8.37 3.66
N VAL A 31 -3.03 -8.66 4.53
CA VAL A 31 -2.77 -7.84 5.72
C VAL A 31 -2.43 -6.41 5.33
N THR A 32 -1.62 -6.23 4.30
CA THR A 32 -1.25 -4.89 3.80
C THR A 32 -2.49 -4.14 3.31
N TRP A 33 -3.33 -4.78 2.49
CA TRP A 33 -4.58 -4.17 1.98
C TRP A 33 -5.57 -3.81 3.09
N ILE A 34 -5.66 -4.61 4.16
CA ILE A 34 -6.45 -4.29 5.36
C ILE A 34 -5.90 -3.02 6.03
N LEU A 35 -4.59 -2.92 6.20
CA LEU A 35 -3.95 -1.73 6.79
C LEU A 35 -4.18 -0.48 5.94
N ASP A 36 -4.13 -0.60 4.62
CA ASP A 36 -4.44 0.50 3.70
C ASP A 36 -5.90 0.96 3.84
N GLY A 37 -6.84 0.01 3.89
CA GLY A 37 -8.26 0.32 4.10
C GLY A 37 -8.51 1.07 5.40
N LEU A 38 -7.85 0.65 6.47
CA LEU A 38 -7.90 1.33 7.76
C LEU A 38 -7.26 2.73 7.70
N GLU A 39 -6.11 2.89 7.04
CA GLU A 39 -5.42 4.19 6.91
C GLU A 39 -6.28 5.21 6.18
N VAL A 40 -6.97 4.80 5.10
CA VAL A 40 -7.84 5.68 4.32
C VAL A 40 -9.03 6.17 5.14
N THR A 41 -9.64 5.32 5.97
CA THR A 41 -10.79 5.72 6.79
C THR A 41 -10.40 6.42 8.09
N MET A 42 -9.18 6.20 8.58
CA MET A 42 -8.66 6.73 9.85
C MET A 42 -8.88 8.25 10.02
N VAL A 43 -8.63 9.06 8.99
CA VAL A 43 -8.80 10.53 9.06
C VAL A 43 -10.26 10.92 9.25
N GLY A 44 -11.18 10.22 8.59
CA GLY A 44 -12.61 10.43 8.74
C GLY A 44 -13.08 10.06 10.15
N SER A 45 -12.67 8.89 10.62
CA SER A 45 -13.09 8.34 11.92
C SER A 45 -12.51 9.10 13.12
N LEU A 46 -11.27 9.60 13.00
CA LEU A 46 -10.63 10.40 14.04
C LEU A 46 -10.98 11.89 13.98
N SER A 47 -11.68 12.37 12.93
CA SER A 47 -12.00 13.79 12.76
C SER A 47 -12.68 14.41 14.00
N GLY A 48 -13.64 13.70 14.60
CA GLY A 48 -14.35 14.16 15.80
C GLY A 48 -13.50 14.14 17.08
N ALA A 49 -12.51 13.25 17.18
CA ALA A 49 -11.57 13.18 18.28
C ALA A 49 -10.50 14.28 18.17
N ILE A 50 -9.98 14.48 16.95
CA ILE A 50 -8.98 15.52 16.67
C ILE A 50 -9.59 16.91 16.81
N ALA A 51 -10.83 17.13 16.36
CA ALA A 51 -11.53 18.41 16.51
C ALA A 51 -11.68 18.90 17.96
N LYS A 52 -11.66 17.97 18.95
CA LYS A 52 -11.70 18.27 20.38
C LYS A 52 -10.32 18.49 21.02
N SER A 53 -9.24 18.24 20.29
CA SER A 53 -7.88 18.42 20.78
C SER A 53 -7.52 19.91 20.83
N PRO A 54 -7.00 20.43 21.95
CA PRO A 54 -6.62 21.85 22.09
C PRO A 54 -5.59 22.35 21.07
N SER A 55 -4.85 21.44 20.43
CA SER A 55 -3.77 21.75 19.47
C SER A 55 -4.20 21.71 18.01
N MET A 56 -5.32 21.06 17.67
CA MET A 56 -5.77 20.83 16.28
C MET A 56 -7.29 20.90 16.20
N HIS A 57 -7.86 22.10 16.30
CA HIS A 57 -9.28 22.33 15.99
C HIS A 57 -9.54 22.18 14.48
N LEU A 58 -9.56 20.94 13.98
CA LEU A 58 -9.80 20.66 12.57
C LEU A 58 -11.25 20.95 12.20
N SER A 59 -11.44 21.81 11.19
CA SER A 59 -12.71 21.97 10.51
C SER A 59 -12.96 20.82 9.53
N SER A 60 -14.20 20.67 9.05
CA SER A 60 -14.52 19.71 7.98
C SER A 60 -13.71 19.98 6.70
N ALA A 61 -13.35 21.24 6.42
CA ALA A 61 -12.51 21.60 5.29
C ALA A 61 -11.07 21.08 5.47
N ASP A 62 -10.54 21.12 6.69
CA ASP A 62 -9.19 20.62 7.00
C ASP A 62 -9.11 19.10 6.85
N VAL A 63 -10.14 18.38 7.29
CA VAL A 63 -10.27 16.92 7.08
C VAL A 63 -10.27 16.59 5.58
N GLY A 64 -11.03 17.35 4.78
CA GLY A 64 -11.03 17.22 3.33
C GLY A 64 -9.66 17.52 2.71
N ALA A 65 -8.94 18.51 3.22
CA ALA A 65 -7.58 18.85 2.77
C ALA A 65 -6.57 17.73 3.09
N LEU A 66 -6.65 17.09 4.27
CA LEU A 66 -5.82 15.93 4.61
C LEU A 66 -6.08 14.75 3.66
N GLY A 67 -7.34 14.44 3.39
CA GLY A 67 -7.71 13.40 2.42
C GLY A 67 -7.24 13.73 0.99
N SER A 68 -7.36 15.00 0.59
CA SER A 68 -6.88 15.46 -0.72
C SER A 68 -5.37 15.37 -0.85
N ALA A 69 -4.62 15.75 0.19
CA ALA A 69 -3.16 15.65 0.22
C ALA A 69 -2.71 14.19 0.14
N TYR A 70 -3.40 13.29 0.86
CA TYR A 70 -3.16 11.85 0.76
C TYR A 70 -3.36 11.33 -0.67
N VAL A 71 -4.50 11.64 -1.31
CA VAL A 71 -4.78 11.20 -2.69
C VAL A 71 -3.77 11.80 -3.69
N ALA A 72 -3.45 13.08 -3.54
CA ALA A 72 -2.44 13.74 -4.39
C ALA A 72 -1.07 13.07 -4.23
N GLY A 73 -0.68 12.74 -3.00
CA GLY A 73 0.51 11.96 -2.69
C GLY A 73 0.47 10.60 -3.38
N ALA A 74 -0.65 9.86 -3.27
CA ALA A 74 -0.80 8.55 -3.91
C ALA A 74 -0.66 8.59 -5.43
N VAL A 75 -1.23 9.59 -6.09
CA VAL A 75 -1.08 9.77 -7.54
C VAL A 75 0.39 10.04 -7.90
N LEU A 76 1.04 10.98 -7.23
CA LEU A 76 2.43 11.32 -7.50
C LEU A 76 3.39 10.18 -7.16
N GLY A 77 3.12 9.46 -6.06
CA GLY A 77 3.84 8.27 -5.65
C GLY A 77 3.71 7.15 -6.66
N ALA A 78 2.50 6.85 -7.13
CA ALA A 78 2.30 5.83 -8.15
C ALA A 78 3.07 6.13 -9.45
N LEU A 79 3.11 7.40 -9.88
CA LEU A 79 3.88 7.80 -11.07
C LEU A 79 5.39 7.71 -10.84
N PHE A 80 5.87 8.25 -9.72
CA PHE A 80 7.29 8.29 -9.38
C PHE A 80 7.86 6.90 -9.11
N PHE A 81 7.20 6.14 -8.25
CA PHE A 81 7.59 4.78 -7.90
C PHE A 81 7.30 3.79 -9.04
N GLY A 82 6.26 3.99 -9.84
CA GLY A 82 6.05 3.21 -11.06
C GLY A 82 7.25 3.29 -12.00
N TRP A 83 7.69 4.50 -12.34
CA TRP A 83 8.91 4.71 -13.14
C TRP A 83 10.18 4.15 -12.46
N LEU A 84 10.29 4.30 -11.13
CA LEU A 84 11.45 3.82 -10.39
C LEU A 84 11.49 2.29 -10.28
N THR A 85 10.33 1.62 -10.34
CA THR A 85 10.18 0.16 -10.32
C THR A 85 10.91 -0.46 -11.49
N ASP A 86 10.75 0.15 -12.67
CA ASP A 86 11.37 -0.30 -13.91
C ASP A 86 12.90 -0.22 -13.89
N ARG A 87 13.48 0.60 -12.99
CA ARG A 87 14.93 0.82 -12.87
C ARG A 87 15.57 0.05 -11.72
N LEU A 88 14.94 0.03 -10.55
CA LEU A 88 15.51 -0.56 -9.33
C LEU A 88 15.09 -2.03 -9.12
N GLY A 89 14.08 -2.48 -9.86
CA GLY A 89 13.48 -3.80 -9.73
C GLY A 89 12.38 -3.85 -8.65
N ARG A 90 11.35 -4.63 -8.93
CA ARG A 90 10.08 -4.73 -8.15
C ARG A 90 10.29 -4.99 -6.66
N LYS A 91 11.10 -5.98 -6.32
CA LYS A 91 11.32 -6.39 -4.92
C LYS A 91 11.93 -5.28 -4.06
N LYS A 92 12.96 -4.59 -4.57
CA LYS A 92 13.61 -3.51 -3.82
C LYS A 92 12.66 -2.34 -3.63
N LEU A 93 11.90 -2.00 -4.67
CA LEU A 93 10.99 -0.88 -4.58
C LEU A 93 9.84 -1.13 -3.62
N PHE A 94 9.24 -2.33 -3.64
CA PHE A 94 8.21 -2.72 -2.69
C PHE A 94 8.67 -2.53 -1.22
N THR A 95 9.91 -2.90 -0.91
CA THR A 95 10.46 -2.68 0.44
C THR A 95 10.65 -1.19 0.77
N ILE A 96 11.07 -0.37 -0.21
CA ILE A 96 11.24 1.07 -0.02
C ILE A 96 9.89 1.74 0.21
N THR A 97 8.89 1.47 -0.62
CA THR A 97 7.56 2.06 -0.51
C THR A 97 6.88 1.67 0.80
N LEU A 98 7.02 0.41 1.21
CA LEU A 98 6.51 -0.09 2.49
C LEU A 98 7.19 0.62 3.68
N LEU A 99 8.51 0.84 3.64
CA LEU A 99 9.22 1.59 4.69
C LEU A 99 8.78 3.06 4.74
N VAL A 100 8.62 3.70 3.58
CA VAL A 100 8.12 5.09 3.50
C VAL A 100 6.73 5.19 4.08
N TYR A 101 5.83 4.28 3.71
CA TYR A 101 4.47 4.20 4.26
C TYR A 101 4.49 4.05 5.78
N LEU A 102 5.13 2.98 6.30
CA LEU A 102 5.13 2.68 7.74
C LEU A 102 5.72 3.83 8.58
N THR A 103 6.84 4.42 8.12
CA THR A 103 7.47 5.53 8.84
C THR A 103 6.63 6.81 8.81
N ALA A 104 5.99 7.12 7.68
CA ALA A 104 5.10 8.27 7.54
C ALA A 104 3.79 8.11 8.35
N THR A 105 3.26 6.90 8.46
CA THR A 105 2.10 6.60 9.29
C THR A 105 2.42 6.79 10.79
N ILE A 106 3.57 6.29 11.25
CA ILE A 106 4.04 6.55 12.62
C ILE A 106 4.23 8.05 12.86
N ALA A 107 4.86 8.76 11.91
CA ALA A 107 5.05 10.21 12.01
C ALA A 107 3.72 10.98 12.04
N SER A 108 2.70 10.52 11.30
CA SER A 108 1.35 11.08 11.33
C SER A 108 0.72 11.00 12.72
N GLY A 109 0.96 9.91 13.46
CA GLY A 109 0.53 9.77 14.86
C GLY A 109 1.26 10.69 15.84
N LEU A 110 2.45 11.19 15.46
CA LEU A 110 3.28 12.11 16.25
C LEU A 110 3.16 13.57 15.76
N ALA A 111 2.22 13.85 14.84
CA ALA A 111 2.05 15.18 14.28
C ALA A 111 1.67 16.21 15.35
N TRP A 112 2.32 17.38 15.31
CA TRP A 112 2.16 18.45 16.30
C TRP A 112 1.37 19.66 15.76
N SER A 113 1.10 19.70 14.46
CA SER A 113 0.34 20.75 13.80
C SER A 113 -0.39 20.23 12.58
N PHE A 114 -1.43 20.95 12.14
CA PHE A 114 -2.15 20.63 10.92
C PHE A 114 -1.24 20.48 9.70
N THR A 115 -0.29 21.41 9.51
CA THR A 115 0.67 21.36 8.40
C THR A 115 1.57 20.14 8.49
N SER A 116 2.06 19.78 9.68
CA SER A 116 2.87 18.55 9.85
C SER A 116 2.06 17.30 9.49
N LEU A 117 0.80 17.24 9.93
CA LEU A 117 -0.10 16.14 9.61
C LEU A 117 -0.39 16.06 8.10
N LEU A 118 -0.58 17.21 7.45
CA LEU A 118 -0.82 17.29 6.01
C LEU A 118 0.39 16.80 5.20
N VAL A 119 1.60 17.17 5.60
CA VAL A 119 2.83 16.68 4.97
C VAL A 119 3.01 15.19 5.19
N PHE A 120 2.81 14.69 6.41
CA PHE A 120 2.92 13.25 6.67
C PHE A 120 1.86 12.46 5.90
N ARG A 121 0.62 12.97 5.80
CA ARG A 121 -0.44 12.35 4.98
C ARG A 121 -0.09 12.30 3.50
N PHE A 122 0.53 13.36 2.96
CA PHE A 122 1.04 13.35 1.60
C PHE A 122 2.12 12.27 1.40
N ILE A 123 3.06 12.15 2.34
CA ILE A 123 4.13 11.13 2.29
C ILE A 123 3.56 9.72 2.42
N THR A 124 2.62 9.49 3.34
CA THR A 124 1.89 8.22 3.50
C THR A 124 1.20 7.83 2.19
N GLY A 125 0.47 8.78 1.58
CA GLY A 125 -0.16 8.56 0.28
C GLY A 125 0.87 8.19 -0.79
N THR A 126 1.99 8.90 -0.83
CA THR A 126 3.08 8.63 -1.79
C THR A 126 3.64 7.21 -1.66
N GLY A 127 3.84 6.72 -0.43
CA GLY A 127 4.26 5.35 -0.16
C GLY A 127 3.25 4.31 -0.67
N ILE A 128 1.97 4.50 -0.31
CA ILE A 128 0.86 3.61 -0.71
C ILE A 128 0.69 3.57 -2.23
N GLY A 129 0.77 4.72 -2.91
CA GLY A 129 0.68 4.78 -4.37
C GLY A 129 1.72 3.91 -5.08
N GLY A 130 2.95 3.89 -4.55
CA GLY A 130 4.01 3.02 -5.05
C GLY A 130 3.76 1.55 -4.74
N GLU A 131 3.26 1.24 -3.54
CA GLU A 131 2.92 -0.11 -3.11
C GLU A 131 1.82 -0.75 -3.96
N TYR A 132 0.75 -0.01 -4.29
CA TYR A 132 -0.34 -0.49 -5.16
C TYR A 132 0.16 -1.03 -6.51
N SER A 133 1.17 -0.38 -7.09
CA SER A 133 1.77 -0.80 -8.36
C SER A 133 2.55 -2.12 -8.24
N ALA A 134 3.24 -2.31 -7.11
CA ALA A 134 4.07 -3.49 -6.85
C ALA A 134 3.23 -4.72 -6.46
N ILE A 135 2.09 -4.53 -5.78
CA ILE A 135 1.25 -5.64 -5.32
C ILE A 135 0.56 -6.34 -6.50
N ASN A 136 -0.06 -5.58 -7.40
CA ASN A 136 -0.70 -6.16 -8.60
C ASN A 136 0.31 -6.92 -9.48
N ALA A 137 1.52 -6.39 -9.60
CA ALA A 137 2.64 -7.06 -10.25
C ALA A 137 3.00 -8.38 -9.56
N THR A 138 3.12 -8.37 -8.23
CA THR A 138 3.49 -9.54 -7.42
C THR A 138 2.46 -10.66 -7.53
N ILE A 139 1.17 -10.33 -7.55
CA ILE A 139 0.09 -11.32 -7.76
C ILE A 139 0.25 -11.97 -9.13
N GLN A 140 0.51 -11.19 -10.18
CA GLN A 140 0.66 -11.72 -11.54
C GLN A 140 1.94 -12.56 -11.72
N GLU A 141 3.01 -12.26 -10.98
CA GLU A 141 4.29 -12.97 -11.06
C GLU A 141 4.34 -14.24 -10.22
N LEU A 142 3.71 -14.24 -9.04
CA LEU A 142 3.87 -15.31 -8.05
C LEU A 142 2.67 -16.27 -7.95
N ILE A 143 1.49 -15.88 -8.44
CA ILE A 143 0.29 -16.71 -8.35
C ILE A 143 0.06 -17.46 -9.67
N PRO A 144 -0.26 -18.77 -9.62
CA PRO A 144 -0.54 -19.56 -10.81
C PRO A 144 -1.69 -18.97 -11.63
N ALA A 145 -1.52 -18.89 -12.96
CA ALA A 145 -2.47 -18.26 -13.89
C ALA A 145 -3.95 -18.63 -13.65
N ARG A 146 -4.23 -19.91 -13.39
CA ARG A 146 -5.58 -20.45 -13.12
C ARG A 146 -6.28 -19.86 -11.88
N MET A 147 -5.53 -19.39 -10.89
CA MET A 147 -6.04 -18.88 -9.60
C MET A 147 -5.82 -17.36 -9.44
N ARG A 148 -5.21 -16.67 -10.41
CA ARG A 148 -4.89 -15.24 -10.32
C ARG A 148 -6.12 -14.40 -10.03
N GLY A 149 -7.20 -14.56 -10.79
CA GLY A 149 -8.43 -13.79 -10.62
C GLY A 149 -9.13 -14.00 -9.27
N PHE A 150 -9.19 -15.24 -8.78
CA PHE A 150 -9.76 -15.53 -7.46
C PHE A 150 -8.89 -14.95 -6.33
N THR A 151 -7.57 -15.11 -6.45
CA THR A 151 -6.62 -14.59 -5.46
C THR A 151 -6.65 -13.07 -5.39
N ASP A 152 -6.71 -12.42 -6.56
CA ASP A 152 -6.85 -10.98 -6.70
C ASP A 152 -8.15 -10.48 -6.06
N LEU A 153 -9.27 -11.16 -6.28
CA LEU A 153 -10.55 -10.83 -5.63
C LEU A 153 -10.47 -10.96 -4.10
N VAL A 154 -9.84 -12.02 -3.58
CA VAL A 154 -9.70 -12.23 -2.13
C VAL A 154 -8.84 -11.13 -1.50
N ILE A 155 -7.73 -10.77 -2.13
CA ILE A 155 -6.83 -9.71 -1.63
C ILE A 155 -7.53 -8.35 -1.71
N ASN A 156 -8.11 -7.99 -2.86
CA ASN A 156 -8.82 -6.72 -3.00
C ASN A 156 -10.05 -6.63 -2.07
N GLY A 157 -10.75 -7.73 -1.86
CA GLY A 157 -11.86 -7.81 -0.91
C GLY A 157 -11.44 -7.53 0.54
N SER A 158 -10.20 -7.87 0.92
CA SER A 158 -9.69 -7.63 2.28
C SER A 158 -9.57 -6.14 2.62
N TYR A 159 -9.41 -5.25 1.63
CA TYR A 159 -9.43 -3.79 1.84
C TYR A 159 -10.69 -3.34 2.58
N TRP A 160 -11.85 -3.86 2.17
CA TRP A 160 -13.14 -3.48 2.75
C TRP A 160 -13.28 -3.92 4.20
N ILE A 161 -12.56 -4.97 4.62
CA ILE A 161 -12.48 -5.36 6.03
C ILE A 161 -11.77 -4.26 6.82
N GLY A 162 -10.64 -3.76 6.30
CA GLY A 162 -9.91 -2.63 6.90
C GLY A 162 -10.75 -1.36 6.97
N ALA A 163 -11.36 -0.98 5.86
CA ALA A 163 -12.22 0.20 5.77
C ALA A 163 -13.47 0.12 6.67
N ALA A 164 -13.99 -1.07 6.95
CA ALA A 164 -15.10 -1.26 7.88
C ALA A 164 -14.67 -1.18 9.36
N LEU A 165 -13.40 -1.47 9.66
CA LEU A 165 -12.85 -1.43 11.02
C LEU A 165 -12.40 -0.04 11.47
N GLY A 166 -11.95 0.80 10.53
CA GLY A 166 -11.51 2.16 10.80
C GLY A 166 -12.66 3.14 10.74
#